data_AF-A0A9W8YZQ5-F1
#
_entry.id   AF-A0A9W8YZQ5-F1
#
_cell.length_a   1.000
_cell.length_b   1.000
_cell.length_c   1.000
_cell.angle_alpha   90.00
_cell.angle_beta   90.00
_cell.angle_gamma   90.00
#
_symmetry.space_group_name_H-M   'P 1'
#
loop_
_entity.id
_entity.type
_entity.pdbx_description
1 polymer ?
#
loop_
_entity_poly.entity_id
_entity_poly.type
_entity_poly.pdbx_seq_one_letter_code
_entity_poly.pdbx_strand_id
1 'polypeptide(L)'
;MGSAAEQRLYILDAGLSETPFHGRVVSCRTDGSDLQTVVDNISTLPDGITIDRENNHMYWTNMGTNFKTDSGFIERADLDGSNRTVIVPSGTVGVFTPKQITLAKKSRKIYWCDREGMKVMRANLDGSDVEVLIDTGRTEEDRLDQTKWCVGIAVDEQRGLFYWTQKGPSKGKKGRIFRAPIEGAPGAFPDKRWDVEVVFDNLPEPIDLELDEDSHTLYWTDRGDPPMGNTLNRAAIGMGGQPQILAKRLHETIGLALDVAGDVVYVTDLAGGVYAVDIKKRNKRVLFAELGDITGIALAS
;
A
#
# COMPACT_ATOMS: atom_id res chain seq x y z
N MET A 1 29.50 19.79 8.04
CA MET A 1 28.02 19.75 8.02
C MET A 1 27.65 18.72 6.98
N GLY A 2 27.22 17.54 7.40
CA GLY A 2 26.75 16.52 6.47
C GLY A 2 25.50 17.05 5.79
N SER A 3 25.45 16.97 4.46
CA SER A 3 24.23 17.20 3.69
C SER A 3 23.12 16.37 4.30
N ALA A 4 22.07 16.99 4.85
CA ALA A 4 20.85 16.26 5.15
C ALA A 4 20.41 15.65 3.81
N ALA A 5 20.35 14.32 3.72
CA ALA A 5 19.93 13.67 2.50
C ALA A 5 18.55 14.23 2.12
N GLU A 6 18.42 14.77 0.92
CA GLU A 6 17.22 15.44 0.46
C GLU A 6 16.08 14.41 0.32
N GLN A 7 14.89 14.73 0.84
CA GLN A 7 13.73 13.83 0.81
C GLN A 7 13.31 13.53 -0.64
N ARG A 8 13.04 12.26 -0.94
CA ARG A 8 12.63 11.83 -2.28
C ARG A 8 11.39 10.95 -2.22
N LEU A 9 10.55 11.10 -3.24
CA LEU A 9 9.47 10.16 -3.53
C LEU A 9 10.04 9.04 -4.42
N TYR A 10 9.55 7.83 -4.19
CA TYR A 10 9.72 6.67 -5.05
C TYR A 10 8.33 6.27 -5.52
N ILE A 11 8.11 6.29 -6.83
CA ILE A 11 6.80 6.14 -7.46
C ILE A 11 6.86 4.91 -8.37
N LEU A 12 5.89 4.02 -8.19
CA LEU A 12 5.82 2.75 -8.91
C LEU A 12 4.82 2.87 -10.06
N ASP A 13 5.32 2.68 -11.27
CA ASP A 13 4.56 2.64 -12.51
C ASP A 13 4.40 1.17 -12.93
N ALA A 14 3.16 0.73 -13.07
CA ALA A 14 2.84 -0.65 -13.41
C ALA A 14 2.96 -0.93 -14.92
N GLY A 15 3.06 0.10 -15.76
CA GLY A 15 3.19 -0.03 -17.22
C GLY A 15 2.04 -0.81 -17.87
N LEU A 16 0.82 -0.65 -17.35
CA LEU A 16 -0.40 -1.36 -17.78
C LEU A 16 -0.88 -0.95 -19.18
N SER A 17 -0.50 0.25 -19.62
CA SER A 17 -0.84 0.84 -20.91
C SER A 17 0.07 0.35 -22.05
N GLU A 18 1.11 -0.43 -21.75
CA GLU A 18 2.07 -0.95 -22.73
C GLU A 18 1.94 -2.47 -22.93
N THR A 19 2.26 -2.95 -24.15
CA THR A 19 2.33 -4.38 -24.47
C THR A 19 3.64 -4.71 -25.19
N PRO A 20 4.56 -5.50 -24.59
CA PRO A 20 4.48 -6.10 -23.25
C PRO A 20 4.49 -5.05 -22.14
N PHE A 21 4.02 -5.42 -20.94
CA PHE A 21 4.05 -4.51 -19.78
C PHE A 21 5.48 -4.04 -19.48
N HIS A 22 5.62 -2.74 -19.25
CA HIS A 22 6.90 -2.09 -18.99
C HIS A 22 6.81 -1.23 -17.73
N GLY A 23 6.76 -1.89 -16.58
CA GLY A 23 6.74 -1.22 -15.28
C GLY A 23 8.13 -0.70 -14.89
N ARG A 24 8.14 0.28 -13.99
CA ARG A 24 9.36 0.94 -13.51
C ARG A 24 9.17 1.57 -12.13
N VAL A 25 10.28 1.85 -11.47
CA VAL A 25 10.34 2.73 -10.30
C VAL A 25 11.01 4.02 -10.73
N VAL A 26 10.33 5.14 -10.55
CA VAL A 26 10.92 6.48 -10.73
C VAL A 26 11.07 7.17 -9.38
N SER A 27 11.98 8.12 -9.29
CA SER A 27 12.18 8.92 -8.08
C SER A 27 12.29 10.40 -8.41
N CYS A 28 11.68 11.25 -7.61
CA CYS A 28 11.77 12.71 -7.72
C CYS A 28 11.88 13.34 -6.34
N ARG A 29 12.17 14.63 -6.29
CA ARG A 29 12.01 15.43 -5.07
C ARG A 29 10.53 15.59 -4.72
N THR A 30 10.24 16.00 -3.50
CA THR A 30 8.88 16.19 -2.97
C THR A 30 8.08 17.31 -3.66
N ASP A 31 8.74 18.14 -4.48
CA ASP A 31 8.12 19.14 -5.34
C ASP A 31 7.92 18.69 -6.80
N GLY A 32 8.29 17.45 -7.13
CA GLY A 32 8.22 16.87 -8.47
C GLY A 32 9.43 17.16 -9.36
N SER A 33 10.42 17.93 -8.90
CA SER A 33 11.66 18.17 -9.65
C SER A 33 12.61 16.97 -9.57
N ASP A 34 13.64 16.96 -10.43
CA ASP A 34 14.70 15.94 -10.43
C ASP A 34 14.16 14.50 -10.56
N LEU A 35 13.20 14.32 -11.47
CA LEU A 35 12.62 13.02 -11.82
C LEU A 35 13.63 12.16 -12.57
N GLN A 36 13.86 10.95 -12.08
CA GLN A 36 14.76 9.97 -12.67
C GLN A 36 14.19 8.55 -12.58
N THR A 37 14.49 7.72 -13.57
CA THR A 37 14.20 6.27 -13.50
C THR A 37 15.26 5.59 -12.64
N VAL A 38 14.82 4.77 -11.69
CA VAL A 38 15.68 4.05 -10.73
C VAL A 38 15.73 2.56 -11.07
N VAL A 39 14.56 1.96 -11.30
CA VAL A 39 14.43 0.58 -11.78
C VAL A 39 13.56 0.61 -13.02
N ASP A 40 13.90 -0.18 -14.03
CA ASP A 40 13.19 -0.23 -15.31
C ASP A 40 12.90 -1.69 -15.73
N ASN A 41 12.11 -1.87 -16.78
CA ASN A 41 11.81 -3.18 -17.39
C ASN A 41 11.17 -4.19 -16.41
N ILE A 42 10.22 -3.76 -15.59
CA ILE A 42 9.45 -4.64 -14.70
C ILE A 42 8.22 -5.17 -15.45
N SER A 43 8.27 -6.41 -15.92
CA SER A 43 7.20 -7.03 -16.73
C SER A 43 6.17 -7.85 -15.92
N THR A 44 6.17 -7.69 -14.59
CA THR A 44 5.49 -8.57 -13.63
C THR A 44 4.42 -7.87 -12.81
N LEU A 45 3.81 -6.83 -13.39
CA LEU A 45 2.68 -6.09 -12.82
C LEU A 45 2.97 -5.61 -11.38
N PRO A 46 3.92 -4.68 -11.20
CA PRO A 46 4.27 -4.18 -9.88
C PRO A 46 3.14 -3.31 -9.29
N ASP A 47 2.92 -3.35 -7.98
CA ASP A 47 1.77 -2.67 -7.34
C ASP A 47 2.13 -1.79 -6.12
N GLY A 48 2.60 -2.40 -5.04
CA GLY A 48 2.97 -1.66 -3.82
C GLY A 48 4.47 -1.46 -3.67
N ILE A 49 4.88 -0.36 -3.02
CA ILE A 49 6.28 -0.02 -2.74
C ILE A 49 6.44 0.55 -1.33
N THR A 50 7.53 0.22 -0.64
CA THR A 50 7.93 0.86 0.62
C THR A 50 9.45 1.06 0.69
N ILE A 51 9.90 2.00 1.51
CA ILE A 51 11.30 2.41 1.62
C ILE A 51 11.84 2.16 3.04
N ASP A 52 12.97 1.45 3.11
CA ASP A 52 13.83 1.35 4.28
C ASP A 52 15.05 2.25 4.05
N ARG A 53 14.92 3.51 4.49
CA ARG A 53 15.99 4.49 4.31
C ARG A 53 17.26 4.14 5.09
N GLU A 54 17.10 3.55 6.27
CA GLU A 54 18.21 3.21 7.18
C GLU A 54 19.11 2.13 6.58
N ASN A 55 18.52 1.13 5.92
CA ASN A 55 19.27 0.05 5.26
C ASN A 55 19.48 0.29 3.76
N ASN A 56 19.12 1.48 3.25
CA ASN A 56 19.22 1.86 1.84
C ASN A 56 18.48 0.91 0.88
N HIS A 57 17.31 0.40 1.26
CA HIS A 57 16.53 -0.52 0.43
C HIS A 57 15.16 0.04 0.05
N MET A 58 14.71 -0.32 -1.15
CA MET A 58 13.31 -0.29 -1.55
C MET A 58 12.78 -1.71 -1.66
N TYR A 59 11.50 -1.89 -1.34
CA TYR A 59 10.79 -3.16 -1.48
C TYR A 59 9.54 -2.92 -2.30
N TRP A 60 9.24 -3.80 -3.25
CA TRP A 60 7.99 -3.73 -4.00
C TRP A 60 7.39 -5.09 -4.28
N THR A 61 6.07 -5.11 -4.42
CA THR A 61 5.30 -6.30 -4.74
C THR A 61 5.09 -6.40 -6.25
N ASN A 62 5.15 -7.63 -6.74
CA ASN A 62 4.84 -7.98 -8.12
C ASN A 62 3.64 -8.92 -8.13
N MET A 63 2.57 -8.55 -8.83
CA MET A 63 1.38 -9.40 -8.94
C MET A 63 1.62 -10.65 -9.82
N GLY A 64 2.76 -10.71 -10.51
CA GLY A 64 3.17 -11.85 -11.32
C GLY A 64 2.77 -11.67 -12.79
N THR A 65 2.56 -12.78 -13.48
CA THR A 65 2.27 -12.78 -14.94
C THR A 65 0.80 -12.49 -15.26
N ASN A 66 -0.12 -12.82 -14.34
CA ASN A 66 -1.55 -12.56 -14.44
C ASN A 66 -2.21 -12.80 -13.07
N PHE A 67 -3.50 -12.46 -12.93
CA PHE A 67 -4.24 -12.56 -11.67
C PHE A 67 -4.83 -13.95 -11.37
N LYS A 68 -4.54 -14.97 -12.18
CA LYS A 68 -5.11 -16.33 -12.05
C LYS A 68 -4.09 -17.39 -11.64
N THR A 69 -2.81 -17.04 -11.56
CA THR A 69 -1.74 -17.95 -11.16
C THR A 69 -1.00 -17.39 -9.94
N ASP A 70 -0.47 -18.28 -9.11
CA ASP A 70 0.35 -17.99 -7.93
C ASP A 70 1.78 -17.58 -8.31
N SER A 71 1.88 -16.70 -9.30
CA SER A 71 3.15 -16.22 -9.85
C SER A 71 3.64 -14.92 -9.20
N GLY A 72 2.89 -14.34 -8.25
CA GLY A 72 3.28 -13.14 -7.52
C GLY A 72 4.50 -13.35 -6.61
N PHE A 73 5.26 -12.29 -6.38
CA PHE A 73 6.52 -12.31 -5.62
C PHE A 73 6.87 -10.92 -5.09
N ILE A 74 7.88 -10.82 -4.22
CA ILE A 74 8.37 -9.55 -3.67
C ILE A 74 9.85 -9.40 -3.97
N GLU A 75 10.22 -8.20 -4.44
CA GLU A 75 11.60 -7.82 -4.73
C GLU A 75 12.10 -6.74 -3.78
N ARG A 76 13.42 -6.68 -3.68
CA ARG A 76 14.17 -5.62 -3.01
C ARG A 76 15.27 -5.13 -3.94
N ALA A 77 15.56 -3.84 -3.91
CA ALA A 77 16.76 -3.25 -4.51
C ALA A 77 17.32 -2.18 -3.58
N ASP A 78 18.54 -1.74 -3.82
CA ASP A 78 19.07 -0.54 -3.19
C ASP A 78 18.33 0.70 -3.71
N LEU A 79 18.35 1.82 -2.98
CA LEU A 79 17.66 3.06 -3.37
C LEU A 79 18.12 3.69 -4.70
N ASP A 80 19.24 3.23 -5.25
CA ASP A 80 19.75 3.60 -6.57
C ASP A 80 19.40 2.58 -7.67
N GLY A 81 18.64 1.52 -7.34
CA GLY A 81 18.21 0.46 -8.24
C GLY A 81 19.19 -0.71 -8.37
N SER A 82 20.37 -0.62 -7.76
CA SER A 82 21.35 -1.72 -7.74
C SER A 82 20.91 -2.85 -6.79
N ASN A 83 21.64 -3.98 -6.81
CA ASN A 83 21.40 -5.12 -5.92
C ASN A 83 19.94 -5.65 -5.90
N ARG A 84 19.23 -5.50 -7.03
CA ARG A 84 17.88 -6.02 -7.24
C ARG A 84 17.85 -7.54 -7.04
N THR A 85 16.98 -8.01 -6.17
CA THR A 85 16.84 -9.42 -5.82
C THR A 85 15.41 -9.78 -5.42
N VAL A 86 15.00 -11.02 -5.69
CA VAL A 86 13.73 -11.58 -5.22
C VAL A 86 13.93 -12.08 -3.79
N ILE A 87 13.16 -11.53 -2.84
CA ILE A 87 13.23 -11.91 -1.43
C ILE A 87 12.12 -12.86 -1.01
N VAL A 88 10.93 -12.75 -1.62
CA VAL A 88 9.83 -13.71 -1.43
C VAL A 88 9.48 -14.27 -2.82
N PRO A 89 9.85 -15.52 -3.12
CA PRO A 89 9.72 -16.08 -4.46
C PRO A 89 8.28 -16.48 -4.81
N SER A 90 7.99 -16.58 -6.11
CA SER A 90 6.73 -17.14 -6.61
C SER A 90 6.49 -18.56 -6.09
N GLY A 91 5.23 -18.93 -5.87
CA GLY A 91 4.86 -20.20 -5.25
C GLY A 91 5.06 -20.25 -3.72
N THR A 92 5.52 -19.16 -3.09
CA THR A 92 5.50 -19.05 -1.62
C THR A 92 4.07 -19.17 -1.11
N VAL A 93 3.85 -20.03 -0.12
CA VAL A 93 2.52 -20.29 0.45
C VAL A 93 1.86 -18.99 0.90
N GLY A 94 0.66 -18.74 0.38
CA GLY A 94 -0.13 -17.54 0.69
C GLY A 94 0.14 -16.32 -0.19
N VAL A 95 1.22 -16.34 -0.98
CA VAL A 95 1.53 -15.30 -1.97
C VAL A 95 0.97 -15.71 -3.32
N PHE A 96 0.09 -14.88 -3.86
CA PHE A 96 -0.60 -15.09 -5.13
C PHE A 96 -0.48 -13.85 -6.00
N THR A 97 -0.92 -12.71 -5.46
CA THR A 97 -1.02 -11.40 -6.11
C THR A 97 -0.79 -10.31 -5.06
N PRO A 98 0.42 -10.21 -4.51
CA PRO A 98 0.73 -9.27 -3.44
C PRO A 98 0.43 -7.83 -3.88
N LYS A 99 -0.05 -7.02 -2.93
CA LYS A 99 -0.54 -5.64 -3.12
C LYS A 99 0.27 -4.67 -2.28
N GLN A 100 -0.36 -3.74 -1.57
CA GLN A 100 0.36 -2.74 -0.83
C GLN A 100 1.18 -3.38 0.27
N ILE A 101 2.36 -2.81 0.47
CA ILE A 101 3.42 -3.29 1.35
C ILE A 101 3.88 -2.14 2.23
N THR A 102 4.13 -2.42 3.50
CA THR A 102 4.65 -1.45 4.45
C THR A 102 5.78 -2.04 5.28
N LEU A 103 6.63 -1.16 5.79
CA LEU A 103 7.78 -1.50 6.63
C LEU A 103 7.45 -1.21 8.09
N ALA A 104 7.48 -2.24 8.93
CA ALA A 104 7.47 -2.10 10.38
C ALA A 104 8.93 -1.93 10.87
N LYS A 105 9.32 -0.67 11.13
CA LYS A 105 10.72 -0.29 11.34
C LYS A 105 11.33 -0.90 12.60
N LYS A 106 10.62 -0.89 13.73
CA LYS A 106 11.15 -1.37 15.03
C LYS A 106 11.36 -2.88 15.02
N SER A 107 10.40 -3.62 14.48
CA SER A 107 10.44 -5.08 14.38
C SER A 107 11.23 -5.60 13.19
N ARG A 108 11.64 -4.72 12.26
CA ARG A 108 12.37 -5.05 11.02
C ARG A 108 11.65 -6.14 10.23
N LYS A 109 10.37 -5.89 9.94
CA LYS A 109 9.53 -6.77 9.12
C LYS A 109 8.81 -5.99 8.04
N ILE A 110 8.58 -6.64 6.91
CA ILE A 110 7.67 -6.16 5.87
C ILE A 110 6.31 -6.82 6.05
N TYR A 111 5.25 -6.06 5.81
CA TYR A 111 3.86 -6.52 5.85
C TYR A 111 3.21 -6.21 4.51
N TRP A 112 2.43 -7.14 3.96
CA TRP A 112 1.69 -6.91 2.72
C TRP A 112 0.33 -7.58 2.75
N CYS A 113 -0.59 -7.07 1.93
CA CYS A 113 -1.82 -7.77 1.62
C CYS A 113 -1.70 -8.52 0.30
N ASP A 114 -2.53 -9.55 0.12
CA ASP A 114 -2.68 -10.28 -1.13
C ASP A 114 -4.16 -10.29 -1.56
N ARG A 115 -4.42 -9.84 -2.80
CA ARG A 115 -5.78 -9.63 -3.32
C ARG A 115 -6.46 -10.96 -3.62
N GLU A 116 -5.99 -11.69 -4.62
CA GLU A 116 -6.52 -13.00 -4.97
C GLU A 116 -6.11 -14.07 -3.97
N GLY A 117 -4.98 -13.93 -3.27
CA GLY A 117 -4.59 -14.80 -2.16
C GLY A 117 -5.46 -14.61 -0.92
N MET A 118 -6.15 -13.47 -0.80
CA MET A 118 -7.09 -13.11 0.27
C MET A 118 -6.46 -13.20 1.66
N LYS A 119 -5.25 -12.66 1.80
CA LYS A 119 -4.44 -12.77 3.00
C LYS A 119 -3.79 -11.45 3.38
N VAL A 120 -3.46 -11.33 4.66
CA VAL A 120 -2.50 -10.36 5.19
C VAL A 120 -1.31 -11.15 5.69
N MET A 121 -0.10 -10.72 5.31
CA MET A 121 1.12 -11.47 5.49
C MET A 121 2.22 -10.58 6.08
N ARG A 122 3.23 -11.19 6.70
CA ARG A 122 4.49 -10.53 7.06
C ARG A 122 5.69 -11.43 6.83
N ALA A 123 6.88 -10.84 6.76
CA ALA A 123 8.16 -11.55 6.68
C ALA A 123 9.28 -10.70 7.27
N ASN A 124 10.44 -11.31 7.52
CA ASN A 124 11.68 -10.57 7.80
C ASN A 124 12.09 -9.74 6.56
N LEU A 125 12.97 -8.73 6.74
CA LEU A 125 13.42 -7.85 5.65
C LEU A 125 14.19 -8.56 4.52
N ASP A 126 14.64 -9.79 4.75
CA ASP A 126 15.26 -10.65 3.73
C ASP A 126 14.27 -11.61 3.06
N GLY A 127 12.99 -11.54 3.42
CA GLY A 127 11.91 -12.40 2.92
C GLY A 127 11.79 -13.76 3.62
N SER A 128 12.63 -14.04 4.61
CA SER A 128 12.49 -15.24 5.45
C SER A 128 11.31 -15.15 6.43
N ASP A 129 10.90 -16.30 6.97
CA ASP A 129 9.82 -16.41 7.96
C ASP A 129 8.51 -15.75 7.52
N VAL A 130 8.06 -16.12 6.31
CA VAL A 130 6.76 -15.68 5.80
C VAL A 130 5.64 -16.26 6.66
N GLU A 131 4.83 -15.38 7.22
CA GLU A 131 3.73 -15.69 8.13
C GLU A 131 2.40 -15.15 7.57
N VAL A 132 1.36 -15.99 7.60
CA VAL A 132 -0.03 -15.55 7.34
C VAL A 132 -0.62 -15.01 8.63
N LEU A 133 -1.08 -13.76 8.63
CA LEU A 133 -1.72 -13.11 9.78
C LEU A 133 -3.24 -13.19 9.71
N ILE A 134 -3.80 -13.04 8.50
CA ILE A 134 -5.23 -13.10 8.20
C ILE A 134 -5.42 -13.98 6.96
N ASP A 135 -6.44 -14.84 6.99
CA ASP A 135 -6.87 -15.67 5.87
C ASP A 135 -8.39 -15.58 5.70
N THR A 136 -8.85 -14.87 4.67
CA THR A 136 -10.29 -14.64 4.47
C THR A 136 -10.93 -15.54 3.41
N GLY A 137 -10.16 -16.40 2.76
CA GLY A 137 -10.66 -17.29 1.71
C GLY A 137 -9.58 -18.19 1.10
N ARG A 138 -10.01 -19.30 0.49
CA ARG A 138 -9.10 -20.30 -0.11
C ARG A 138 -9.58 -20.88 -1.43
N THR A 139 -10.86 -20.75 -1.75
CA THR A 139 -11.46 -21.35 -2.94
C THR A 139 -11.52 -20.38 -4.12
N GLU A 140 -11.71 -20.89 -5.33
CA GLU A 140 -11.93 -20.04 -6.51
C GLU A 140 -13.22 -19.20 -6.38
N GLU A 141 -14.25 -19.70 -5.69
CA GLU A 141 -15.45 -18.91 -5.39
C GLU A 141 -15.13 -17.74 -4.46
N ASP A 142 -14.34 -17.98 -3.41
CA ASP A 142 -13.89 -16.92 -2.50
C ASP A 142 -13.13 -15.82 -3.26
N ARG A 143 -12.30 -16.20 -4.25
CA ARG A 143 -11.53 -15.24 -5.06
C ARG A 143 -12.42 -14.31 -5.88
N LEU A 144 -13.66 -14.69 -6.17
CA LEU A 144 -14.62 -13.83 -6.87
C LEU A 144 -15.34 -12.85 -5.94
N ASP A 145 -15.32 -13.12 -4.63
CA ASP A 145 -15.89 -12.23 -3.62
C ASP A 145 -14.90 -11.11 -3.28
N GLN A 146 -15.09 -9.95 -3.91
CA GLN A 146 -14.26 -8.77 -3.68
C GLN A 146 -14.25 -8.29 -2.23
N THR A 147 -15.22 -8.71 -1.41
CA THR A 147 -15.24 -8.37 0.02
C THR A 147 -14.19 -9.14 0.82
N LYS A 148 -13.55 -10.15 0.23
CA LYS A 148 -12.44 -10.93 0.79
C LYS A 148 -11.06 -10.43 0.33
N TRP A 149 -11.01 -9.54 -0.65
CA TRP A 149 -9.75 -9.03 -1.19
C TRP A 149 -9.07 -8.06 -0.24
N CYS A 150 -7.93 -8.45 0.30
CA CYS A 150 -7.08 -7.59 1.13
C CYS A 150 -6.15 -6.76 0.23
N VAL A 151 -5.94 -5.47 0.51
CA VAL A 151 -5.15 -4.59 -0.38
C VAL A 151 -4.16 -3.67 0.34
N GLY A 152 -4.64 -2.77 1.18
CA GLY A 152 -3.84 -1.77 1.91
C GLY A 152 -3.43 -2.31 3.28
N ILE A 153 -2.29 -1.86 3.79
CA ILE A 153 -1.74 -2.34 5.06
C ILE A 153 -1.01 -1.20 5.80
N ALA A 154 -1.26 -1.08 7.09
CA ALA A 154 -0.52 -0.18 7.99
C ALA A 154 -0.24 -0.89 9.32
N VAL A 155 0.83 -0.51 10.01
CA VAL A 155 1.27 -1.14 11.27
C VAL A 155 1.45 -0.07 12.35
N ASP A 156 0.88 -0.32 13.53
CA ASP A 156 1.06 0.47 14.75
C ASP A 156 1.91 -0.36 15.72
N GLU A 157 3.23 -0.17 15.65
CA GLU A 157 4.16 -0.91 16.50
C GLU A 157 4.11 -0.42 17.95
N GLN A 158 3.68 0.83 18.19
CA GLN A 158 3.48 1.35 19.55
C GLN A 158 2.36 0.62 20.30
N ARG A 159 1.28 0.25 19.60
CA ARG A 159 0.10 -0.42 20.19
C ARG A 159 0.04 -1.91 19.88
N GLY A 160 0.96 -2.44 19.08
CA GLY A 160 0.99 -3.84 18.68
C GLY A 160 -0.20 -4.22 17.80
N LEU A 161 -0.64 -3.32 16.92
CA LEU A 161 -1.78 -3.51 16.03
C LEU A 161 -1.35 -3.42 14.57
N PHE A 162 -2.06 -4.10 13.67
CA PHE A 162 -1.99 -3.85 12.24
C PHE A 162 -3.40 -3.61 11.68
N TYR A 163 -3.46 -2.91 10.55
CA TYR A 163 -4.68 -2.45 9.90
C TYR A 163 -4.64 -2.86 8.45
N TRP A 164 -5.77 -3.30 7.89
CA TRP A 164 -5.83 -3.60 6.46
C TRP A 164 -7.16 -3.19 5.86
N THR A 165 -7.15 -2.90 4.56
CA THR A 165 -8.37 -2.71 3.79
C THR A 165 -8.85 -4.06 3.27
N GLN A 166 -10.17 -4.27 3.31
CA GLN A 166 -10.82 -5.18 2.37
C GLN A 166 -11.70 -4.38 1.44
N LYS A 167 -11.57 -4.68 0.14
CA LYS A 167 -12.37 -4.05 -0.88
C LYS A 167 -13.87 -4.34 -0.71
N GLY A 168 -14.67 -3.65 -1.51
CA GLY A 168 -15.98 -4.12 -1.90
C GLY A 168 -16.07 -4.10 -3.42
N PRO A 169 -17.16 -4.62 -4.01
CA PRO A 169 -17.48 -4.32 -5.40
C PRO A 169 -17.49 -2.80 -5.60
N SER A 170 -16.97 -2.35 -6.74
CA SER A 170 -16.99 -0.93 -7.09
C SER A 170 -18.40 -0.35 -6.93
N LYS A 171 -18.52 0.80 -6.26
CA LYS A 171 -19.80 1.48 -5.96
C LYS A 171 -20.74 0.69 -5.04
N GLY A 172 -20.24 -0.36 -4.40
CA GLY A 172 -21.04 -1.29 -3.61
C GLY A 172 -21.23 -0.92 -2.15
N LYS A 173 -20.49 0.07 -1.63
CA LYS A 173 -20.49 0.45 -0.20
C LYS A 173 -20.29 -0.74 0.73
N LYS A 174 -19.40 -1.66 0.36
CA LYS A 174 -19.06 -2.86 1.13
C LYS A 174 -17.58 -2.89 1.53
N GLY A 175 -16.83 -1.86 1.16
CA GLY A 175 -15.44 -1.69 1.57
C GLY A 175 -15.35 -1.49 3.08
N ARG A 176 -14.29 -2.05 3.67
CA ARG A 176 -14.06 -2.04 5.11
C ARG A 176 -12.59 -1.84 5.41
N ILE A 177 -12.31 -1.26 6.56
CA ILE A 177 -10.98 -1.21 7.16
C ILE A 177 -11.07 -1.97 8.47
N PHE A 178 -10.15 -2.91 8.67
CA PHE A 178 -10.05 -3.74 9.86
C PHE A 178 -8.78 -3.45 10.63
N ARG A 179 -8.74 -3.93 11.88
CA ARG A 179 -7.52 -4.04 12.67
C ARG A 179 -7.50 -5.33 13.48
N ALA A 180 -6.31 -5.76 13.86
CA ALA A 180 -6.10 -6.85 14.81
C ALA A 180 -4.76 -6.69 15.55
N PRO A 181 -4.58 -7.34 16.71
CA PRO A 181 -3.27 -7.51 17.35
C PRO A 181 -2.25 -8.16 16.40
N ILE A 182 -1.04 -7.61 16.32
CA ILE A 182 0.07 -8.20 15.55
C ILE A 182 0.32 -9.63 16.03
N GLU A 183 0.51 -9.79 17.33
CA GLU A 183 0.59 -11.09 17.98
C GLU A 183 -0.82 -11.54 18.32
N GLY A 184 -1.29 -12.59 17.65
CA GLY A 184 -2.64 -13.12 17.84
C GLY A 184 -2.86 -13.59 19.27
N ALA A 185 -4.08 -13.40 19.78
CA ALA A 185 -4.46 -13.95 21.07
C ALA A 185 -4.27 -15.48 21.08
N PRO A 186 -3.97 -16.11 22.24
CA PRO A 186 -3.85 -17.57 22.32
C PRO A 186 -5.07 -18.29 21.73
N GLY A 187 -4.82 -19.20 20.78
CA GLY A 187 -5.87 -19.93 20.06
C GLY A 187 -6.52 -19.19 18.90
N ALA A 188 -6.06 -17.97 18.57
CA ALA A 188 -6.43 -17.28 17.34
C ALA A 188 -5.58 -17.81 16.18
N PHE A 189 -6.25 -18.23 15.09
CA PHE A 189 -5.61 -18.69 13.86
C PHE A 189 -5.90 -17.70 12.74
N PRO A 190 -5.10 -17.64 11.66
CA PRO A 190 -5.31 -16.64 10.59
C PRO A 190 -6.70 -16.67 9.94
N ASP A 191 -7.31 -17.85 9.82
CA ASP A 191 -8.67 -18.05 9.30
C ASP A 191 -9.77 -17.90 10.36
N LYS A 192 -9.38 -17.71 11.64
CA LYS A 192 -10.26 -17.64 12.82
C LYS A 192 -9.70 -16.67 13.86
N ARG A 193 -9.63 -15.39 13.47
CA ARG A 193 -9.24 -14.28 14.35
C ARG A 193 -10.50 -13.61 14.92
N TRP A 194 -10.90 -14.01 16.13
CA TRP A 194 -12.04 -13.41 16.86
C TRP A 194 -11.73 -12.02 17.43
N ASP A 195 -10.45 -11.67 17.46
CA ASP A 195 -9.86 -10.41 17.89
C ASP A 195 -9.72 -9.38 16.74
N VAL A 196 -10.35 -9.65 15.60
CA VAL A 196 -10.48 -8.69 14.49
C VAL A 196 -11.59 -7.72 14.79
N GLU A 197 -11.28 -6.43 14.61
CA GLU A 197 -12.25 -5.35 14.75
C GLU A 197 -12.43 -4.62 13.42
N VAL A 198 -13.68 -4.28 13.10
CA VAL A 198 -14.00 -3.35 12.01
C VAL A 198 -13.76 -1.94 12.52
N VAL A 199 -12.83 -1.22 11.89
CA VAL A 199 -12.53 0.18 12.21
C VAL A 199 -13.47 1.12 11.44
N PHE A 200 -13.62 0.87 10.14
CA PHE A 200 -14.55 1.60 9.28
C PHE A 200 -15.28 0.63 8.36
N ASP A 201 -16.56 0.89 8.11
CA ASP A 201 -17.42 0.12 7.24
C ASP A 201 -18.14 1.01 6.21
N ASN A 202 -18.92 0.38 5.33
CA ASN A 202 -19.71 1.05 4.29
C ASN A 202 -18.88 1.99 3.39
N LEU A 203 -17.57 1.72 3.29
CA LEU A 203 -16.66 2.50 2.45
C LEU A 203 -16.90 2.16 0.98
N PRO A 204 -16.65 3.10 0.05
CA PRO A 204 -16.73 2.86 -1.39
C PRO A 204 -15.90 1.66 -1.84
N GLU A 205 -14.58 1.80 -1.80
CA GLU A 205 -13.59 0.81 -2.25
C GLU A 205 -12.21 1.24 -1.70
N PRO A 206 -11.94 0.98 -0.41
CA PRO A 206 -10.70 1.41 0.24
C PRO A 206 -9.53 0.61 -0.31
N ILE A 207 -8.45 1.29 -0.66
CA ILE A 207 -7.31 0.68 -1.33
C ILE A 207 -6.10 0.66 -0.42
N ASP A 208 -5.38 1.78 -0.29
CA ASP A 208 -4.11 1.84 0.43
C ASP A 208 -4.26 2.55 1.79
N LEU A 209 -3.31 2.33 2.71
CA LEU A 209 -3.33 2.83 4.09
C LEU A 209 -1.97 3.37 4.51
N GLU A 210 -1.99 4.50 5.21
CA GLU A 210 -0.86 4.99 6.02
C GLU A 210 -1.35 5.37 7.41
N LEU A 211 -0.47 5.30 8.40
CA LEU A 211 -0.79 5.59 9.79
C LEU A 211 0.19 6.62 10.36
N ASP A 212 -0.37 7.67 10.95
CA ASP A 212 0.36 8.47 11.94
C ASP A 212 0.19 7.80 13.31
N GLU A 213 1.22 7.09 13.77
CA GLU A 213 1.20 6.35 15.06
C GLU A 213 1.06 7.29 16.27
N ASP A 214 1.61 8.50 16.18
CA ASP A 214 1.69 9.46 17.28
C ASP A 214 0.32 10.10 17.52
N SER A 215 -0.34 10.58 16.45
CA SER A 215 -1.70 11.11 16.54
C SER A 215 -2.79 10.03 16.49
N HIS A 216 -2.40 8.78 16.23
CA HIS A 216 -3.29 7.64 16.00
C HIS A 216 -4.32 7.91 14.90
N THR A 217 -3.85 8.49 13.79
CA THR A 217 -4.70 8.89 12.66
C THR A 217 -4.42 8.02 11.44
N LEU A 218 -5.47 7.35 10.95
CA LEU A 218 -5.40 6.59 9.71
C LEU A 218 -5.67 7.49 8.51
N TYR A 219 -4.92 7.28 7.44
CA TYR A 219 -5.11 7.88 6.13
C TYR A 219 -5.35 6.77 5.12
N TRP A 220 -6.27 6.99 4.18
CA TRP A 220 -6.57 5.99 3.16
C TRP A 220 -7.08 6.60 1.86
N THR A 221 -6.84 5.87 0.78
CA THR A 221 -7.42 6.15 -0.54
C THR A 221 -8.68 5.31 -0.74
N ASP A 222 -9.70 5.92 -1.34
CA ASP A 222 -10.94 5.25 -1.74
C ASP A 222 -11.15 5.44 -3.24
N ARG A 223 -11.44 4.35 -3.97
CA ARG A 223 -11.90 4.40 -5.37
C ARG A 223 -13.42 4.52 -5.47
N GLY A 224 -13.94 4.60 -6.70
CA GLY A 224 -15.37 4.65 -7.00
C GLY A 224 -15.93 6.05 -7.22
N ASP A 225 -17.25 6.17 -7.26
CA ASP A 225 -17.91 7.39 -7.73
C ASP A 225 -18.02 8.47 -6.63
N PRO A 226 -18.01 9.76 -7.03
CA PRO A 226 -18.40 10.87 -6.15
C PRO A 226 -19.78 10.65 -5.51
N PRO A 227 -20.02 11.18 -4.29
CA PRO A 227 -19.17 12.14 -3.58
C PRO A 227 -18.11 11.51 -2.67
N MET A 228 -18.16 10.19 -2.44
CA MET A 228 -17.33 9.49 -1.45
C MET A 228 -16.16 8.72 -2.05
N GLY A 229 -16.26 8.25 -3.29
CA GLY A 229 -15.16 7.58 -3.99
C GLY A 229 -14.23 8.56 -4.70
N ASN A 230 -13.05 8.06 -5.08
CA ASN A 230 -11.97 8.83 -5.69
C ASN A 230 -11.50 9.98 -4.80
N THR A 231 -11.20 9.60 -3.55
CA THR A 231 -10.88 10.49 -2.43
C THR A 231 -9.64 10.05 -1.67
N LEU A 232 -8.96 11.04 -1.08
CA LEU A 232 -8.05 10.82 0.05
C LEU A 232 -8.82 11.16 1.33
N ASN A 233 -8.75 10.27 2.30
CA ASN A 233 -9.47 10.36 3.56
C ASN A 233 -8.53 10.30 4.75
N ARG A 234 -8.99 10.80 5.89
CA ARG A 234 -8.37 10.55 7.19
C ARG A 234 -9.41 10.40 8.30
N ALA A 235 -9.02 9.73 9.38
CA ALA A 235 -9.77 9.71 10.63
C ALA A 235 -8.88 9.33 11.80
N ALA A 236 -9.11 9.95 12.97
CA ALA A 236 -8.54 9.47 14.21
C ALA A 236 -9.15 8.09 14.54
N ILE A 237 -8.30 7.14 14.94
CA ILE A 237 -8.71 5.80 15.34
C ILE A 237 -9.10 5.84 16.83
N GLY A 238 -10.29 5.30 17.14
CA GLY A 238 -10.85 5.42 18.49
C GLY A 238 -11.47 6.79 18.76
N MET A 239 -12.13 6.93 19.91
CA MET A 239 -12.78 8.19 20.34
C MET A 239 -13.90 8.73 19.43
N GLY A 240 -14.49 7.90 18.56
CA GLY A 240 -15.60 8.32 17.68
C GLY A 240 -15.18 9.17 16.48
N GLY A 241 -13.89 9.15 16.11
CA GLY A 241 -13.36 9.85 14.94
C GLY A 241 -14.16 9.53 13.67
N GLN A 242 -14.64 10.57 12.99
CA GLN A 242 -15.39 10.43 11.74
C GLN A 242 -14.48 10.60 10.52
N PRO A 243 -14.64 9.80 9.46
CA PRO A 243 -13.96 9.99 8.19
C PRO A 243 -14.08 11.42 7.65
N GLN A 244 -12.94 12.00 7.28
CA GLN A 244 -12.84 13.32 6.67
C GLN A 244 -12.15 13.22 5.32
N ILE A 245 -12.80 13.74 4.28
CA ILE A 245 -12.21 13.83 2.95
C ILE A 245 -11.24 15.01 2.90
N LEU A 246 -9.99 14.74 2.57
CA LEU A 246 -8.91 15.71 2.38
C LEU A 246 -8.78 16.16 0.92
N ALA A 247 -8.99 15.24 -0.02
CA ALA A 247 -8.96 15.52 -1.44
C ALA A 247 -10.03 14.72 -2.19
N LYS A 248 -10.51 15.28 -3.30
CA LYS A 248 -11.51 14.68 -4.20
C LYS A 248 -11.02 14.74 -5.64
N ARG A 249 -11.78 14.10 -6.54
CA ARG A 249 -11.53 14.09 -8.00
C ARG A 249 -10.13 13.55 -8.30
N LEU A 250 -9.82 12.42 -7.69
CA LEU A 250 -8.73 11.55 -8.12
C LEU A 250 -9.29 10.57 -9.17
N HIS A 251 -8.44 9.87 -9.91
CA HIS A 251 -8.89 9.01 -11.01
C HIS A 251 -8.43 7.56 -10.82
N GLU A 252 -9.23 6.79 -10.08
CA GLU A 252 -8.88 5.45 -9.60
C GLU A 252 -7.64 5.47 -8.70
N THR A 253 -7.73 6.23 -7.61
CA THR A 253 -6.61 6.40 -6.66
C THR A 253 -6.15 5.10 -6.02
N ILE A 254 -4.83 4.97 -5.82
CA ILE A 254 -4.20 3.79 -5.25
C ILE A 254 -3.28 4.20 -4.11
N GLY A 255 -2.01 4.48 -4.41
CA GLY A 255 -0.98 4.65 -3.40
C GLY A 255 -1.13 5.96 -2.63
N LEU A 256 -0.75 5.94 -1.35
CA LEU A 256 -0.42 7.14 -0.60
C LEU A 256 0.90 7.00 0.16
N ALA A 257 1.57 8.13 0.38
CA ALA A 257 2.72 8.23 1.27
C ALA A 257 2.55 9.43 2.19
N LEU A 258 2.70 9.21 3.49
CA LEU A 258 2.48 10.23 4.52
C LEU A 258 3.79 10.91 4.93
N ASP A 259 3.84 12.24 4.82
CA ASP A 259 4.86 13.09 5.43
C ASP A 259 4.27 13.79 6.66
N VAL A 260 4.40 13.14 7.82
CA VAL A 260 3.89 13.68 9.09
C VAL A 260 4.59 15.00 9.44
N ALA A 261 5.89 15.11 9.22
CA ALA A 261 6.67 16.29 9.56
C ALA A 261 6.33 17.49 8.67
N GLY A 262 6.05 17.23 7.39
CA GLY A 262 5.67 18.24 6.40
C GLY A 262 4.17 18.61 6.39
N ASP A 263 3.32 17.88 7.13
CA ASP A 263 1.85 17.96 7.03
C ASP A 263 1.34 17.72 5.59
N VAL A 264 1.93 16.77 4.87
CA VAL A 264 1.59 16.45 3.46
C VAL A 264 1.27 14.97 3.30
N VAL A 265 0.26 14.66 2.48
CA VAL A 265 0.07 13.32 1.93
C VAL A 265 0.31 13.36 0.43
N TYR A 266 1.19 12.49 -0.05
CA TYR A 266 1.35 12.25 -1.48
C TYR A 266 0.40 11.15 -1.92
N VAL A 267 -0.26 11.32 -3.06
CA VAL A 267 -1.28 10.38 -3.53
C VAL A 267 -1.08 10.12 -5.02
N THR A 268 -1.29 8.88 -5.44
CA THR A 268 -1.24 8.46 -6.84
C THR A 268 -2.58 7.91 -7.33
N ASP A 269 -2.76 7.94 -8.65
CA ASP A 269 -3.91 7.34 -9.32
C ASP A 269 -3.55 6.68 -10.65
N LEU A 270 -4.40 5.76 -11.12
CA LEU A 270 -4.14 4.98 -12.34
C LEU A 270 -4.18 5.80 -13.63
N ALA A 271 -4.71 7.03 -13.59
CA ALA A 271 -4.64 7.93 -14.74
C ALA A 271 -3.26 8.62 -14.86
N GLY A 272 -2.33 8.32 -13.95
CA GLY A 272 -0.98 8.86 -13.93
C GLY A 272 -0.81 10.12 -13.10
N GLY A 273 -1.85 10.51 -12.37
CA GLY A 273 -1.80 11.66 -11.48
C GLY A 273 -0.95 11.37 -10.25
N VAL A 274 -0.06 12.29 -9.93
CA VAL A 274 0.69 12.32 -8.66
C VAL A 274 0.44 13.67 -8.01
N TYR A 275 -0.03 13.65 -6.77
CA TYR A 275 -0.48 14.85 -6.07
C TYR A 275 0.19 14.98 -4.71
N ALA A 276 0.39 16.21 -4.28
CA ALA A 276 0.71 16.56 -2.90
C ALA A 276 -0.51 17.25 -2.27
N VAL A 277 -0.99 16.74 -1.14
CA VAL A 277 -2.15 17.26 -0.42
C VAL A 277 -1.71 17.82 0.94
N ASP A 278 -1.84 19.13 1.12
CA ASP A 278 -1.61 19.78 2.42
C ASP A 278 -2.74 19.38 3.40
N ILE A 279 -2.38 18.69 4.48
CA ILE A 279 -3.30 18.09 5.45
C ILE A 279 -4.14 19.15 6.17
N LYS A 280 -3.56 20.33 6.44
CA LYS A 280 -4.18 21.41 7.21
C LYS A 280 -5.06 22.28 6.32
N LYS A 281 -4.54 22.69 5.16
CA LYS A 281 -5.22 23.57 4.22
C LYS A 281 -6.19 22.84 3.28
N ARG A 282 -6.08 21.51 3.20
CA ARG A 282 -6.84 20.65 2.27
C ARG A 282 -6.67 21.10 0.81
N ASN A 283 -5.46 21.55 0.48
CA ASN A 283 -5.12 21.99 -0.85
C ASN A 283 -4.42 20.85 -1.60
N LYS A 284 -4.94 20.48 -2.76
CA LYS A 284 -4.36 19.46 -3.65
C LYS A 284 -3.52 20.16 -4.73
N ARG A 285 -2.21 19.94 -4.73
CA ARG A 285 -1.27 20.35 -5.78
C ARG A 285 -0.95 19.17 -6.68
N VAL A 286 -0.97 19.38 -7.99
CA VAL A 286 -0.53 18.39 -8.97
C VAL A 286 1.00 18.46 -9.08
N LEU A 287 1.68 17.33 -8.88
CA LEU A 287 3.12 17.20 -9.17
C LEU A 287 3.31 16.71 -10.60
N PHE A 288 2.56 15.66 -10.98
CA PHE A 288 2.50 15.13 -12.34
C PHE A 288 1.03 14.88 -12.71
N ALA A 289 0.65 15.27 -13.91
CA ALA A 289 -0.71 15.04 -14.40
C ALA A 289 -0.87 13.64 -15.03
N GLU A 290 0.16 13.18 -15.73
CA GLU A 290 0.18 11.92 -16.49
C GLU A 290 1.62 11.34 -16.47
N LEU A 291 1.97 10.59 -15.42
CA LEU A 291 3.32 10.02 -15.26
C LEU A 291 3.44 8.59 -15.83
N GLY A 292 2.34 7.83 -15.86
CA GLY A 292 2.28 6.41 -16.20
C GLY A 292 1.08 5.74 -15.54
N ASP A 293 1.08 4.42 -15.41
CA ASP A 293 0.02 3.68 -14.72
C ASP A 293 0.39 3.50 -13.25
N ILE A 294 0.24 4.56 -12.46
CA ILE A 294 0.86 4.64 -11.13
C ILE A 294 0.04 3.89 -10.07
N THR A 295 0.70 2.96 -9.39
CA THR A 295 0.08 2.06 -8.39
C THR A 295 0.58 2.33 -6.98
N GLY A 296 1.87 2.62 -6.82
CA GLY A 296 2.51 2.78 -5.51
C GLY A 296 3.28 4.10 -5.39
N ILE A 297 3.43 4.58 -4.16
CA ILE A 297 4.29 5.71 -3.83
C ILE A 297 4.84 5.52 -2.42
N ALA A 298 6.11 5.87 -2.21
CA ALA A 298 6.73 5.84 -0.90
C ALA A 298 7.67 7.04 -0.72
N LEU A 299 7.77 7.51 0.52
CA LEU A 299 8.63 8.64 0.88
C LEU A 299 9.92 8.14 1.55
N ALA A 300 11.06 8.50 0.97
CA ALA A 300 12.36 8.39 1.62
C ALA A 300 12.61 9.67 2.43
N SER A 301 12.36 9.59 3.74
CA SER A 301 12.55 10.69 4.70
C SER A 301 13.66 10.41 5.71
#